data_AF-A0A8B9Q330-F1
#
_entry.id   AF-A0A8B9Q330-F1
#
_cell.length_a   1.000
_cell.length_b   1.000
_cell.length_c   1.000
_cell.angle_alpha   90.00
_cell.angle_beta   90.00
_cell.angle_gamma   90.00
#
_symmetry.space_group_name_H-M   'P 1'
#
loop_
_entity.id
_entity.type
_entity.pdbx_description
1 polymer ?
#
loop_
_entity_poly.entity_id
_entity_poly.type
_entity_poly.pdbx_seq_one_letter_code
_entity_poly.pdbx_strand_id
1 'polypeptide(L)'
;MLTVKSRKTSHTASVPYIRAVAAVALPLRPVGENVTCEPPPEIAGGKVQGVKKSRYLPGERAQYQCWQGFQMTGDSTVACQNGTWTKLPKCRGCERGG
;
A
#
# COMPACT_ATOMS: atom_id res chain seq x y z
N MET A 1 -18.55 77.46 14.67
CA MET A 1 -18.67 76.10 14.11
C MET A 1 -17.90 76.08 12.78
N LEU A 2 -16.66 75.59 12.78
CA LEU A 2 -15.80 75.57 11.58
C LEU A 2 -15.90 74.20 10.90
N THR A 3 -16.43 74.13 9.68
CA THR A 3 -16.55 72.88 8.92
C THR A 3 -15.23 72.56 8.21
N VAL A 4 -14.49 71.59 8.74
CA VAL A 4 -13.31 71.01 8.07
C VAL A 4 -13.78 70.26 6.82
N LYS A 5 -13.60 70.84 5.63
CA LYS A 5 -13.77 70.12 4.36
C LYS A 5 -12.57 69.19 4.16
N SER A 6 -12.73 67.92 4.55
CA SER A 6 -11.76 66.86 4.27
C SER A 6 -11.63 66.62 2.77
N ARG A 7 -10.51 67.06 2.18
CA ARG A 7 -10.05 66.60 0.87
C ARG A 7 -9.77 65.10 0.97
N LYS A 8 -10.65 64.27 0.42
CA LYS A 8 -10.41 62.84 0.30
C LYS A 8 -9.92 62.57 -1.12
N THR A 9 -8.61 62.63 -1.31
CA THR A 9 -7.96 62.16 -2.52
C THR A 9 -6.84 61.23 -2.07
N SER A 10 -7.06 59.92 -2.18
CA SER A 10 -5.95 58.97 -2.20
C SER A 10 -6.39 57.75 -3.01
N HIS A 11 -6.26 57.90 -4.32
CA HIS A 11 -6.05 56.75 -5.19
C HIS A 11 -4.73 56.10 -4.79
N THR A 12 -4.77 54.87 -4.32
CA THR A 12 -3.73 53.86 -4.58
C THR A 12 -4.38 52.50 -4.41
N ALA A 13 -5.16 52.11 -5.41
CA ALA A 13 -5.43 50.71 -5.67
C ALA A 13 -4.15 50.12 -6.26
N SER A 14 -3.20 49.79 -5.39
CA SER A 14 -2.00 49.05 -5.75
C SER A 14 -1.65 48.20 -4.54
N VAL A 15 -2.08 46.94 -4.56
CA VAL A 15 -1.47 45.88 -3.74
C VAL A 15 -0.55 45.12 -4.70
N PRO A 16 0.71 45.56 -4.92
CA PRO A 16 1.56 45.01 -5.94
C PRO A 16 2.66 44.19 -5.27
N TYR A 17 2.32 43.11 -4.56
CA TYR A 17 3.40 42.22 -4.11
C TYR A 17 3.03 40.79 -3.74
N ILE A 18 1.79 40.46 -3.40
CA ILE A 18 1.50 39.07 -3.04
C ILE A 18 1.29 38.26 -4.33
N ARG A 19 2.39 38.02 -5.05
CA ARG A 19 2.47 36.88 -5.98
C ARG A 19 2.26 35.64 -5.14
N ALA A 20 1.05 35.11 -5.16
CA ALA A 20 0.80 33.77 -4.70
C ALA A 20 1.65 32.85 -5.58
N VAL A 21 2.77 32.36 -5.04
CA VAL A 21 3.50 31.26 -5.65
C VAL A 21 2.58 30.05 -5.57
N ALA A 22 2.01 29.65 -6.71
CA ALA A 22 1.32 28.39 -6.81
C ALA A 22 2.35 27.28 -6.52
N ALA A 23 2.19 26.57 -5.41
CA ALA A 23 2.98 25.38 -5.14
C ALA A 23 2.63 24.38 -6.24
N VAL A 24 3.58 24.11 -7.14
CA VAL A 24 3.47 22.96 -8.04
C VAL A 24 3.58 21.74 -7.13
N ALA A 25 2.46 21.13 -6.81
CA ALA A 25 2.45 19.80 -6.21
C ALA A 25 3.12 18.88 -7.24
N LEU A 26 4.39 18.55 -7.05
CA LEU A 26 4.97 17.38 -7.71
C LEU A 26 4.06 16.20 -7.37
N PRO A 27 3.82 15.25 -8.29
CA PRO A 27 3.21 13.98 -7.93
C PRO A 27 4.26 13.22 -7.10
N LEU A 28 4.39 13.59 -5.83
CA LEU A 28 4.94 12.73 -4.81
C LEU A 28 3.95 11.57 -4.77
N ARG A 29 4.26 10.49 -5.51
CA ARG A 29 3.69 9.19 -5.23
C ARG A 29 3.88 9.01 -3.72
N PRO A 30 2.82 8.96 -2.91
CA PRO A 30 2.99 8.80 -1.48
C PRO A 30 3.76 7.48 -1.27
N VAL A 31 5.01 7.59 -0.84
CA VAL A 31 5.79 6.41 -0.45
C VAL A 31 5.20 5.98 0.89
N GLY A 32 4.31 5.01 0.85
CA GLY A 32 3.50 4.62 2.00
C GLY A 32 2.03 4.45 1.70
N GLU A 33 1.64 4.10 0.48
CA GLU A 33 0.41 3.34 0.35
C GLU A 33 0.64 2.03 1.11
N ASN A 34 -0.13 1.80 2.18
CA ASN A 34 -0.05 0.58 2.96
C ASN A 34 -0.60 -0.56 2.08
N VAL A 35 0.20 -1.01 1.10
CA VAL A 35 -0.24 -1.93 0.06
C VAL A 35 -0.42 -3.29 0.70
N THR A 36 -1.63 -3.54 1.18
CA THR A 36 -2.01 -4.79 1.81
C THR A 36 -2.14 -5.88 0.75
N CYS A 37 -1.78 -7.10 1.12
CA CYS A 37 -2.04 -8.26 0.29
C CYS A 37 -3.47 -8.75 0.50
N GLU A 38 -4.08 -9.22 -0.58
CA GLU A 38 -5.27 -10.06 -0.53
C GLU A 38 -4.97 -11.40 0.17
N PRO A 39 -5.99 -12.19 0.53
CA PRO A 39 -5.78 -13.49 1.13
C PRO A 39 -4.81 -14.35 0.30
N PRO A 40 -3.88 -15.09 0.93
CA PRO A 40 -2.90 -15.89 0.21
C PRO A 40 -3.62 -16.89 -0.70
N PRO A 41 -3.19 -17.01 -1.97
CA PRO A 41 -3.81 -17.91 -2.93
C PRO A 41 -3.64 -19.37 -2.51
N GLU A 42 -4.50 -20.24 -3.01
CA GLU A 42 -4.38 -21.67 -2.75
C GLU A 42 -3.32 -22.30 -3.65
N ILE A 43 -2.67 -23.37 -3.16
CA ILE A 43 -1.67 -24.12 -3.91
C ILE A 43 -2.16 -25.53 -4.14
N ALA A 44 -1.83 -26.13 -5.28
CA ALA A 44 -2.16 -27.52 -5.55
C ALA A 44 -1.46 -28.44 -4.53
N GLY A 45 -2.20 -29.41 -3.97
CA GLY A 45 -1.66 -30.37 -3.02
C GLY A 45 -1.34 -29.79 -1.64
N GLY A 46 -1.87 -28.60 -1.31
CA GLY A 46 -1.63 -27.95 -0.02
C GLY A 46 -2.68 -26.89 0.34
N LYS A 47 -2.52 -26.29 1.51
CA LYS A 47 -3.40 -25.27 2.06
C LYS A 47 -2.63 -24.24 2.88
N VAL A 48 -3.21 -23.05 3.05
CA VAL A 48 -2.76 -22.10 4.07
C VAL A 48 -3.18 -22.62 5.44
N GLN A 49 -2.29 -22.55 6.42
CA GLN A 49 -2.57 -22.92 7.80
C GLN A 49 -3.30 -21.80 8.54
N GLY A 50 -4.17 -22.19 9.48
CA GLY A 50 -4.91 -21.26 10.32
C GLY A 50 -6.05 -20.54 9.60
N VAL A 51 -6.50 -19.43 10.19
CA VAL A 51 -7.62 -18.62 9.68
C VAL A 51 -7.09 -17.58 8.69
N LYS A 52 -7.61 -17.59 7.45
CA LYS A 52 -7.28 -16.58 6.45
C LYS A 52 -7.89 -15.24 6.84
N LYS A 53 -7.08 -14.19 6.96
CA LYS A 53 -7.56 -12.81 7.08
C LYS A 53 -8.05 -12.30 5.72
N SER A 54 -8.98 -11.35 5.72
CA SER A 54 -9.46 -10.70 4.48
C SER A 54 -8.41 -9.79 3.84
N ARG A 55 -7.46 -9.24 4.62
CA ARG A 55 -6.31 -8.44 4.16
C ARG A 55 -5.10 -8.71 5.07
N TYR A 56 -3.90 -8.59 4.52
CA TYR A 56 -2.63 -8.74 5.24
C TYR A 56 -1.77 -7.50 5.08
N LEU A 57 -1.19 -7.01 6.17
CA LEU A 57 -0.29 -5.85 6.13
C LEU A 57 1.07 -6.22 5.50
N PRO A 58 1.78 -5.25 4.91
CA PRO A 58 3.17 -5.45 4.49
C PRO A 58 4.03 -6.02 5.63
N GLY A 59 4.78 -7.08 5.34
CA GLY A 59 5.60 -7.81 6.30
C GLY A 59 4.87 -8.93 7.05
N GLU A 60 3.53 -9.00 7.00
CA GLU A 60 2.82 -10.15 7.55
C GLU A 60 3.12 -11.43 6.78
N ARG A 61 3.01 -12.56 7.49
CA ARG A 61 3.41 -13.87 6.98
C ARG A 61 2.25 -14.84 7.00
N ALA A 62 2.18 -15.67 5.97
CA ALA A 62 1.25 -16.79 5.89
C ALA A 62 2.04 -18.09 5.74
N GLN A 63 1.61 -19.13 6.43
CA GLN A 63 2.27 -20.42 6.41
C GLN A 63 1.44 -21.42 5.61
N TYR A 64 2.08 -22.14 4.71
CA TYR A 64 1.50 -23.20 3.92
C TYR A 64 1.85 -24.57 4.48
N GLN A 65 0.97 -25.52 4.22
CA GLN A 65 1.15 -26.93 4.55
C GLN A 65 0.71 -27.78 3.36
N CYS A 66 1.56 -28.71 2.95
CA CYS A 66 1.18 -29.71 1.96
C CYS A 66 0.25 -30.75 2.58
N TRP A 67 -0.67 -31.27 1.79
CA TRP A 67 -1.52 -32.39 2.18
C TRP A 67 -0.70 -33.67 2.35
N GLN A 68 -1.29 -34.66 3.01
CA GLN A 68 -0.65 -35.95 3.22
C GLN A 68 -0.24 -36.58 1.87
N GLY A 69 0.99 -37.09 1.81
CA GLY A 69 1.54 -37.67 0.57
C GLY A 69 2.16 -36.64 -0.38
N PHE A 70 2.18 -35.35 -0.03
CA PHE A 70 2.89 -34.33 -0.78
C PHE A 70 4.08 -33.77 0.02
N GLN A 71 5.16 -33.44 -0.67
CA GLN A 71 6.36 -32.86 -0.10
C GLN A 71 6.51 -31.40 -0.53
N MET A 72 6.79 -30.54 0.45
CA MET A 72 6.99 -29.10 0.24
C MET A 72 8.32 -28.83 -0.47
N THR A 73 8.28 -27.99 -1.49
CA THR A 73 9.45 -27.47 -2.21
C THR A 73 9.47 -25.95 -2.10
N GLY A 74 10.55 -25.40 -1.54
CA GLY A 74 10.68 -23.97 -1.23
C GLY A 74 10.21 -23.61 0.18
N ASP A 75 10.12 -22.31 0.47
CA ASP A 75 9.75 -21.80 1.78
C ASP A 75 8.27 -22.01 2.10
N SER A 76 7.99 -22.71 3.20
CA SER A 76 6.63 -22.91 3.70
C SER A 76 5.96 -21.61 4.15
N THR A 77 6.75 -20.56 4.41
CA THR A 77 6.26 -19.28 4.92
C THR A 77 6.48 -18.18 3.89
N VAL A 78 5.40 -17.55 3.46
CA VAL A 78 5.43 -16.42 2.53
C VAL A 78 5.17 -15.12 3.27
N ALA A 79 5.69 -14.02 2.75
CA ALA A 79 5.50 -12.68 3.30
C ALA A 79 4.72 -11.79 2.32
N CYS A 80 3.90 -10.90 2.83
CA CYS A 80 3.28 -9.85 2.04
C CYS A 80 4.30 -8.73 1.80
N GLN A 81 4.61 -8.45 0.53
CA GLN A 81 5.55 -7.40 0.13
C GLN A 81 4.93 -6.56 -0.97
N ASN A 82 4.71 -5.27 -0.70
CA ASN A 82 4.15 -4.31 -1.65
C ASN A 82 2.87 -4.83 -2.35
N GLY A 83 1.92 -5.37 -1.57
CA GLY A 83 0.65 -5.91 -2.08
C GLY A 83 0.73 -7.28 -2.73
N THR A 84 1.92 -7.88 -2.84
CA THR A 84 2.12 -9.18 -3.47
C THR A 84 2.73 -10.17 -2.49
N TRP A 85 2.31 -11.43 -2.55
CA TRP A 85 2.94 -12.50 -1.78
C TRP A 85 4.31 -12.85 -2.37
N THR A 86 5.30 -13.08 -1.51
CA THR A 86 6.57 -13.67 -1.93
C THR A 86 6.35 -15.03 -2.59
N LYS A 87 7.40 -15.56 -3.24
CA LYS A 87 7.38 -16.85 -3.92
C LYS A 87 6.67 -17.94 -3.11
N LEU A 88 5.54 -18.40 -3.65
CA LEU A 88 4.75 -19.47 -3.04
C LEU A 88 5.51 -20.80 -3.11
N PRO A 89 5.38 -21.66 -2.11
CA PRO A 89 5.94 -22.99 -2.18
C PRO A 89 5.14 -23.88 -3.13
N LYS A 90 5.76 -24.99 -3.52
CA LYS A 90 5.11 -26.03 -4.35
C LYS A 90 5.00 -27.32 -3.56
N CYS A 91 3.86 -27.96 -3.60
CA CYS A 91 3.68 -29.31 -3.08
C CYS A 91 3.83 -30.30 -4.24
N ARG A 92 4.82 -31.18 -4.16
CA ARG A 92 5.00 -32.28 -5.13
C ARG A 92 4.49 -33.56 -4.51
N GLY A 93 3.63 -34.29 -5.23
CA GLY A 93 3.22 -35.62 -4.81
C GLY A 93 4.45 -36.49 -4.64
N CYS A 94 4.56 -37.15 -3.50
CA CYS A 94 5.44 -38.30 -3.39
C CYS A 94 4.72 -39.39 -4.17
N GLU A 95 5.04 -39.53 -5.46
CA GLU A 95 4.75 -40.74 -6.20
C GLU A 95 5.48 -41.86 -5.46
N ARG A 96 4.79 -42.46 -4.48
CA ARG A 96 5.16 -43.76 -3.95
C ARG A 96 5.20 -44.65 -5.18
N GLY A 97 6.40 -44.90 -5.67
CA GLY A 97 6.65 -45.81 -6.78
C GLY A 97 5.84 -47.09 -6.58
N GLY A 98 5.18 -47.50 -7.65
CA GLY A 98 4.38 -48.73 -7.70
C GLY A 98 5.18 -49.99 -7.45
#